data_AF-A0A0C4Y916-F1
#
_entry.id   AF-A0A0C4Y916-F1
#
_cell.length_a   1.000
_cell.length_b   1.000
_cell.length_c   1.000
_cell.angle_alpha   90.00
_cell.angle_beta   90.00
_cell.angle_gamma   90.00
#
_symmetry.space_group_name_H-M   'P 1'
#
loop_
_entity.id
_entity.type
_entity.pdbx_description
1 polymer ?
#
loop_
_entity_poly.entity_id
_entity_poly.type
_entity_poly.pdbx_seq_one_letter_code
_entity_poly.pdbx_strand_id
1 'polypeptide(L)'
;MGALQASAFPNGMSAQQQFSAGSTTLNVDLGNADPGIINAYVYGIGDVVPANSPAYAPAGGLLATYATFLDWVDLGAMVNPNLASQVNQAAAALNTAQTTFNNVQVAAYTAYGAYKNVNPTPPAFQTWVQQSYPSYLSANNALIGAASAYDEIMIQAYGAGYSVVQQARAKVGINGAQSMSLQNPYNMPVKIGSVAPAGSQPVVIGGTNPVPANNLISAFAPSYALQAFSTKYAEWQQASVAGKNNAGASISVTSASKTYDFDEFGWSTSVDASLFGDFFSFFGSGSASGQKTSVNTASTDFSLTVDFTGFGTFPVGPGLWWDNGALVSTYHQRLKPGAPAFFGDSGALARMPTQIVVGFQPTVTLKMAASDYSNVKNSWQAQATASIGIGPFRLGSATVSTYGTKQDIKWDDASATVTIGPVSSTLPILLGVVSQKLGT
;
A
#
# COMPACT_ATOMS: atom_id res chain seq x y z
N MET A 1 -13.67 -13.47 -3.21
CA MET A 1 -12.20 -13.40 -3.31
C MET A 1 -11.63 -14.38 -4.33
N GLY A 2 -11.94 -15.68 -4.28
CA GLY A 2 -11.50 -16.64 -5.32
C GLY A 2 -11.92 -16.23 -6.74
N ALA A 3 -13.12 -15.68 -6.93
CA ALA A 3 -13.56 -15.13 -8.22
C ALA A 3 -12.73 -13.92 -8.69
N LEU A 4 -12.38 -12.99 -7.79
CA LEU A 4 -11.52 -11.84 -8.11
C LEU A 4 -10.13 -12.30 -8.54
N GLN A 5 -9.55 -13.25 -7.79
CA GLN A 5 -8.26 -13.84 -8.12
C GLN A 5 -8.30 -14.61 -9.44
N ALA A 6 -9.35 -15.40 -9.69
CA ALA A 6 -9.51 -16.11 -10.96
C ALA A 6 -9.62 -15.15 -12.15
N SER A 7 -10.30 -14.01 -11.99
CA SER A 7 -10.36 -12.97 -13.02
C SER A 7 -9.01 -12.25 -13.20
N ALA A 8 -8.26 -12.01 -12.12
CA ALA A 8 -6.94 -11.37 -12.18
C ALA A 8 -5.82 -12.32 -12.67
N PHE A 9 -5.95 -13.61 -12.40
CA PHE A 9 -4.95 -14.67 -12.62
C PHE A 9 -5.64 -15.94 -13.14
N PRO A 10 -6.09 -15.94 -14.41
CA PRO A 10 -6.83 -17.07 -14.99
C PRO A 10 -6.01 -18.37 -15.06
N ASN A 11 -4.68 -18.25 -15.05
CA ASN A 11 -3.74 -19.39 -15.02
C ASN A 11 -3.33 -19.81 -13.60
N GLY A 12 -3.97 -19.24 -12.58
CA GLY A 12 -3.59 -19.43 -11.18
C GLY A 12 -2.36 -18.62 -10.76
N MET A 13 -1.99 -18.78 -9.50
CA MET A 13 -0.80 -18.17 -8.89
C MET A 13 0.22 -19.24 -8.56
N SER A 14 1.50 -18.89 -8.56
CA SER A 14 2.53 -19.82 -8.09
C SER A 14 2.47 -20.02 -6.57
N ALA A 15 2.99 -21.15 -6.08
CA ALA A 15 3.04 -21.45 -4.64
C ALA A 15 3.84 -20.44 -3.80
N GLN A 16 4.67 -19.61 -4.45
CA GLN A 16 5.44 -18.56 -3.80
C GLN A 16 4.75 -17.20 -3.83
N GLN A 17 3.59 -17.09 -4.48
CA GLN A 17 2.81 -15.87 -4.51
C GLN A 17 1.63 -15.95 -3.56
N GLN A 18 1.24 -14.79 -3.03
CA GLN A 18 0.08 -14.63 -2.17
C GLN A 18 -0.73 -13.43 -2.64
N PHE A 19 -2.05 -13.61 -2.74
CA PHE A 19 -2.97 -12.52 -2.97
C PHE A 19 -3.55 -12.05 -1.64
N SER A 20 -3.50 -10.74 -1.40
CA SER A 20 -4.13 -10.08 -0.26
C SER A 20 -5.11 -9.03 -0.77
N ALA A 21 -6.35 -9.08 -0.30
CA ALA A 21 -7.40 -8.13 -0.66
C ALA A 21 -7.02 -6.70 -0.27
N GLY A 22 -7.37 -5.70 -1.06
CA GLY A 22 -7.29 -4.31 -0.60
C GLY A 22 -8.18 -4.13 0.64
N SER A 23 -7.74 -3.35 1.63
CA SER A 23 -8.61 -3.01 2.76
C SER A 23 -9.72 -2.05 2.30
N THR A 24 -10.77 -1.92 3.11
CA THR A 24 -11.97 -1.10 2.85
C THR A 24 -11.70 0.41 2.78
N THR A 25 -10.46 0.88 2.71
CA THR A 25 -10.15 2.32 2.76
C THR A 25 -9.11 2.77 1.73
N LEU A 26 -8.68 1.91 0.81
CA LEU A 26 -7.58 2.21 -0.11
C LEU A 26 -8.10 2.72 -1.47
N ASN A 27 -8.61 3.96 -1.48
CA ASN A 27 -8.65 4.74 -2.72
C ASN A 27 -7.21 5.08 -3.11
N VAL A 28 -6.84 4.80 -4.35
CA VAL A 28 -5.49 5.05 -4.84
C VAL A 28 -5.56 6.08 -5.96
N ASP A 29 -4.93 7.24 -5.76
CA ASP A 29 -4.94 8.32 -6.74
C ASP A 29 -3.87 8.09 -7.82
N LEU A 30 -3.91 6.91 -8.45
CA LEU A 30 -2.96 6.50 -9.49
C LEU A 30 -3.21 7.20 -10.82
N GLY A 31 -4.37 7.84 -10.97
CA GLY A 31 -4.79 8.59 -12.16
C GLY A 31 -4.55 10.10 -12.08
N ASN A 32 -3.86 10.59 -11.04
CA ASN A 32 -3.65 12.03 -10.84
C ASN A 32 -2.79 12.64 -11.96
N ALA A 33 -3.04 13.90 -12.31
CA ALA A 33 -2.19 14.63 -13.24
C ALA A 33 -0.81 14.97 -12.66
N ASP A 34 -0.66 14.97 -11.33
CA ASP A 34 0.56 15.23 -10.59
C ASP A 34 1.32 13.92 -10.29
N PRO A 35 2.48 13.67 -10.94
CA PRO A 35 3.26 12.46 -10.71
C PRO A 35 3.73 12.30 -9.26
N GLY A 36 3.89 13.40 -8.50
CA GLY A 36 4.30 13.33 -7.10
C GLY A 36 3.24 12.69 -6.20
N ILE A 37 1.96 12.88 -6.52
CA ILE A 37 0.84 12.24 -5.81
C ILE A 37 0.80 10.75 -6.18
N ILE A 38 0.89 10.42 -7.48
CA ILE A 38 0.93 9.02 -7.94
C ILE A 38 2.08 8.28 -7.25
N ASN A 39 3.28 8.85 -7.27
CA ASN A 39 4.45 8.25 -6.65
C ASN A 39 4.26 8.00 -5.15
N ALA A 40 3.55 8.87 -4.43
CA ALA A 40 3.25 8.65 -3.01
C ALA A 40 2.39 7.39 -2.78
N TYR A 41 1.39 7.15 -3.64
CA TYR A 41 0.58 5.92 -3.59
C TYR A 41 1.38 4.68 -4.02
N VAL A 42 2.17 4.78 -5.09
CA VAL A 42 3.01 3.67 -5.56
C VAL A 42 4.04 3.28 -4.50
N TYR A 43 4.68 4.25 -3.85
CA TYR A 43 5.55 4.02 -2.69
C TYR A 43 4.79 3.40 -1.52
N GLY A 44 3.65 3.97 -1.12
CA GLY A 44 2.87 3.48 0.01
C GLY A 44 2.35 2.05 -0.15
N ILE A 45 2.11 1.62 -1.40
CA ILE A 45 1.79 0.22 -1.70
C ILE A 45 3.07 -0.61 -1.77
N GLY A 46 4.12 -0.14 -2.46
CA GLY A 46 5.32 -0.94 -2.71
C GLY A 46 6.21 -1.16 -1.48
N ASP A 47 6.33 -0.17 -0.59
CA ASP A 47 7.27 -0.18 0.56
C ASP A 47 6.72 -0.87 1.80
N VAL A 48 5.84 -1.83 1.60
CA VAL A 48 5.25 -2.62 2.65
C VAL A 48 5.79 -4.03 2.56
N VAL A 49 6.21 -4.59 3.69
CA VAL A 49 6.31 -6.05 3.87
C VAL A 49 4.92 -6.53 4.24
N PRO A 50 4.19 -7.21 3.35
CA PRO A 50 2.80 -7.55 3.60
C PRO A 50 2.74 -8.64 4.67
N ALA A 51 1.81 -8.49 5.61
CA ALA A 51 1.53 -9.54 6.57
C ALA A 51 1.13 -10.83 5.85
N ASN A 52 1.34 -11.97 6.51
CA ASN A 52 0.54 -13.15 6.24
C ASN A 52 -0.90 -12.84 6.74
N SER A 53 -1.63 -12.01 5.99
CA SER A 53 -3.08 -11.84 6.10
C SER A 53 -3.80 -11.82 4.73
N PRO A 54 -5.01 -12.41 4.65
CA PRO A 54 -5.86 -12.33 3.46
C PRO A 54 -6.30 -10.89 3.13
N ALA A 55 -6.15 -9.95 4.08
CA ALA A 55 -6.22 -8.52 3.82
C ALA A 55 -4.81 -7.93 3.68
N TYR A 56 -4.65 -6.98 2.77
CA TYR A 56 -3.43 -6.24 2.57
C TYR A 56 -3.21 -5.33 3.78
N ALA A 57 -2.30 -5.75 4.64
CA ALA A 57 -1.95 -5.06 5.87
C ALA A 57 -0.42 -5.03 6.01
N PRO A 58 0.14 -3.92 6.51
CA PRO A 58 1.57 -3.81 6.71
C PRO A 58 2.02 -4.64 7.92
N ALA A 59 3.07 -5.45 7.74
CA ALA A 59 3.84 -6.07 8.83
C ALA A 59 5.19 -5.36 9.07
N GLY A 60 5.66 -4.55 8.10
CA GLY A 60 6.90 -3.79 8.18
C GLY A 60 7.12 -2.93 6.94
N GLY A 61 8.22 -2.18 6.90
CA GLY A 61 8.63 -1.37 5.74
C GLY A 61 9.75 -2.04 4.95
N LEU A 62 9.54 -2.27 3.65
CA LEU A 62 10.44 -3.11 2.84
C LEU A 62 11.88 -2.60 2.84
N LEU A 63 12.07 -1.30 2.57
CA LEU A 63 13.39 -0.67 2.59
C LEU A 63 14.10 -0.84 3.94
N ALA A 64 13.39 -0.54 5.03
CA ALA A 64 13.94 -0.56 6.37
C ALA A 64 14.36 -1.99 6.77
N THR A 65 13.51 -2.99 6.47
CA THR A 65 13.85 -4.36 6.81
C THR A 65 14.94 -4.94 5.90
N TYR A 66 14.99 -4.54 4.63
CA TYR A 66 16.09 -4.94 3.75
C TYR A 66 17.42 -4.33 4.19
N ALA A 67 17.45 -3.04 4.56
CA ALA A 67 18.64 -2.42 5.15
C ALA A 67 19.11 -3.17 6.40
N THR A 68 18.16 -3.53 7.28
CA THR A 68 18.45 -4.35 8.46
C THR A 68 19.00 -5.72 8.05
N PHE A 69 18.39 -6.42 7.09
CA PHE A 69 18.87 -7.71 6.59
C PHE A 69 20.34 -7.64 6.14
N LEU A 70 20.72 -6.60 5.39
CA LEU A 70 22.10 -6.40 4.94
C LEU A 70 23.10 -6.30 6.10
N ASP A 71 22.69 -5.77 7.26
CA ASP A 71 23.53 -5.69 8.46
C ASP A 71 23.78 -7.05 9.11
N TRP A 72 22.87 -8.00 8.90
CA TRP A 72 22.93 -9.36 9.44
C TRP A 72 23.55 -10.39 8.51
N VAL A 73 23.85 -10.05 7.26
CA VAL A 73 24.52 -10.96 6.31
C VAL A 73 25.86 -11.45 6.88
N ASP A 74 26.03 -12.77 6.89
CA ASP A 74 27.27 -13.45 7.22
C ASP A 74 28.05 -13.81 5.95
N LEU A 75 29.16 -13.10 5.74
CA LEU A 75 30.07 -13.34 4.62
C LEU A 75 30.98 -14.56 4.85
N GLY A 76 30.95 -15.18 6.04
CA GLY A 76 31.81 -16.28 6.46
C GLY A 76 32.96 -15.80 7.35
N ALA A 77 34.01 -16.62 7.48
CA ALA A 77 35.16 -16.26 8.31
C ALA A 77 35.85 -14.98 7.83
N MET A 78 36.33 -14.16 8.76
CA MET A 78 37.25 -13.06 8.43
C MET A 78 38.45 -13.64 7.69
N VAL A 79 38.74 -13.09 6.51
CA VAL A 79 39.93 -13.44 5.76
C VAL A 79 41.17 -12.96 6.50
N ASN A 80 41.05 -11.89 7.28
CA ASN A 80 42.11 -11.37 8.16
C ASN A 80 41.66 -11.25 9.64
N PRO A 81 41.97 -12.23 10.51
CA PRO A 81 41.54 -12.22 11.91
C PRO A 81 42.18 -11.11 12.76
N ASN A 82 43.29 -10.50 12.30
CA ASN A 82 43.97 -9.44 13.04
C ASN A 82 43.18 -8.11 13.08
N LEU A 83 42.14 -7.98 12.24
CA LEU A 83 41.31 -6.78 12.17
C LEU A 83 40.10 -6.81 13.13
N ALA A 84 39.86 -7.92 13.84
CA ALA A 84 38.67 -8.11 14.66
C ALA A 84 38.38 -6.96 15.65
N SER A 85 39.41 -6.48 16.36
CA SER A 85 39.27 -5.36 17.29
C SER A 85 38.93 -4.05 16.58
N GLN A 86 39.49 -3.80 15.39
CA GLN A 86 39.22 -2.61 14.59
C GLN A 86 37.79 -2.65 14.02
N VAL A 87 37.32 -3.81 13.57
CA VAL A 87 35.93 -4.01 13.15
C VAL A 87 34.96 -3.64 14.28
N ASN A 88 35.21 -4.16 15.49
CA ASN A 88 34.34 -3.90 16.64
C ASN A 88 34.31 -2.41 17.04
N GLN A 89 35.46 -1.74 17.00
CA GLN A 89 35.54 -0.30 17.29
C GLN A 89 34.79 0.53 16.24
N ALA A 90 34.98 0.23 14.95
CA ALA A 90 34.30 0.94 13.87
C ALA A 90 32.79 0.68 13.88
N ALA A 91 32.35 -0.54 14.17
CA ALA A 91 30.93 -0.86 14.35
C ALA A 91 30.29 -0.08 15.51
N ALA A 92 30.98 0.03 16.64
CA ALA A 92 30.51 0.83 17.78
C ALA A 92 30.41 2.32 17.45
N ALA A 93 31.38 2.86 16.71
CA ALA A 93 31.37 4.25 16.24
C ALA A 93 30.20 4.51 15.27
N LEU A 94 29.96 3.59 14.32
CA LEU A 94 28.83 3.67 13.39
C LEU A 94 27.49 3.66 14.12
N ASN A 95 27.26 2.71 15.04
CA ASN A 95 26.03 2.62 15.83
C ASN A 95 25.78 3.90 16.65
N THR A 96 26.84 4.46 17.22
CA THR A 96 26.78 5.73 17.95
C THR A 96 26.37 6.87 17.03
N ALA A 97 27.03 7.02 15.88
CA ALA A 97 26.73 8.07 14.91
C ALA A 97 25.29 7.96 14.36
N GLN A 98 24.81 6.74 14.11
CA GLN A 98 23.43 6.48 13.65
C GLN A 98 22.41 6.90 14.71
N THR A 99 22.64 6.52 15.97
CA THR A 99 21.77 6.90 17.10
C THR A 99 21.72 8.42 17.25
N THR A 100 22.88 9.09 17.19
CA THR A 100 22.96 10.55 17.24
C THR A 100 22.21 11.19 16.08
N PHE A 101 22.40 10.71 14.85
CA PHE A 101 21.73 11.25 13.69
C PHE A 101 20.21 11.09 13.78
N ASN A 102 19.70 9.91 14.15
CA ASN A 102 18.25 9.68 14.30
C ASN A 102 17.63 10.64 15.33
N ASN A 103 18.29 10.83 16.47
CA ASN A 103 17.83 11.77 17.49
C ASN A 103 17.79 13.22 16.97
N VAL A 104 18.84 13.64 16.27
CA VAL A 104 18.92 14.99 15.67
C VAL A 104 17.90 15.17 14.55
N GLN A 105 17.63 14.14 13.75
CA GLN A 105 16.62 14.18 12.69
C GLN A 105 15.21 14.35 13.25
N VAL A 106 14.84 13.59 14.28
CA VAL A 106 13.53 13.72 14.96
C VAL A 106 13.38 15.13 15.55
N ALA A 107 14.43 15.65 16.19
CA ALA A 107 14.44 17.00 16.74
C ALA A 107 14.31 18.07 15.63
N ALA A 108 15.00 17.90 14.50
CA ALA A 108 14.91 18.80 13.35
C ALA A 108 13.50 18.81 12.74
N TYR A 109 12.85 17.65 12.59
CA TYR A 109 11.46 17.59 12.11
C TYR A 109 10.48 18.29 13.05
N THR A 110 10.65 18.09 14.35
CA THR A 110 9.82 18.75 15.37
C THR A 110 9.99 20.26 15.32
N ALA A 111 11.24 20.73 15.25
CA ALA A 111 11.56 22.16 15.16
C ALA A 111 11.05 22.79 13.85
N TYR A 112 11.17 22.09 12.72
CA TYR A 112 10.62 22.57 11.45
C TYR A 112 9.09 22.60 11.45
N GLY A 113 8.43 21.62 12.07
CA GLY A 113 6.98 21.64 12.27
C GLY A 113 6.53 22.87 13.05
N ALA A 114 7.22 23.21 14.13
CA ALA A 114 6.96 24.45 14.88
C ALA A 114 7.22 25.72 14.05
N TYR A 115 8.31 25.74 13.27
CA TYR A 115 8.65 26.85 12.38
C TYR A 115 7.56 27.10 11.32
N LYS A 116 6.99 26.04 10.74
CA LYS A 116 5.88 26.14 9.77
C LYS A 116 4.63 26.78 10.36
N ASN A 117 4.35 26.57 11.64
CA ASN A 117 3.15 27.12 12.29
C ASN A 117 3.21 28.65 12.42
N VAL A 118 4.40 29.24 12.42
CA VAL A 118 4.60 30.69 12.60
C VAL A 118 5.11 31.40 11.33
N ASN A 119 5.44 30.65 10.28
CA ASN A 119 5.87 31.18 8.99
C ASN A 119 4.91 30.75 7.88
N PRO A 120 4.15 31.68 7.26
CA PRO A 120 3.14 31.34 6.25
C PRO A 120 3.73 30.82 4.93
N THR A 121 5.01 31.07 4.66
CA THR A 121 5.74 30.60 3.46
C THR A 121 7.10 30.01 3.83
N PRO A 122 7.14 28.86 4.54
CA PRO A 122 8.38 28.29 5.03
C PRO A 122 9.22 27.76 3.85
N PRO A 123 10.54 27.97 3.81
CA PRO A 123 11.40 27.31 2.82
C PRO A 123 11.31 25.79 2.99
N ALA A 124 11.66 25.04 1.94
CA ALA A 124 11.72 23.58 2.00
C ALA A 124 12.61 23.12 3.17
N PHE A 125 12.26 22.00 3.81
CA PHE A 125 12.97 21.48 4.99
C PHE A 125 14.49 21.46 4.79
N GLN A 126 14.94 21.09 3.59
CA GLN A 126 16.34 20.98 3.20
C GLN A 126 17.08 22.32 3.28
N THR A 127 16.50 23.36 2.67
CA THR A 127 17.03 24.73 2.74
C THR A 127 17.00 25.22 4.19
N TRP A 128 15.94 24.89 4.93
CA TRP A 128 15.81 25.27 6.32
C TRP A 128 16.85 24.59 7.22
N VAL A 129 17.08 23.27 7.12
CA VAL A 129 18.09 22.60 7.97
C VAL A 129 19.50 23.07 7.65
N GLN A 130 19.79 23.40 6.39
CA GLN A 130 21.10 23.94 6.00
C GLN A 130 21.37 25.32 6.63
N GLN A 131 20.34 26.15 6.78
CA GLN A 131 20.48 27.53 7.26
C GLN A 131 20.22 27.69 8.76
N SER A 132 19.30 26.89 9.30
CA SER A 132 18.70 27.10 10.62
C SER A 132 18.87 25.92 11.57
N TYR A 133 19.38 24.77 11.12
CA TYR A 133 19.63 23.61 11.97
C TYR A 133 20.98 22.90 11.67
N PRO A 134 22.13 23.58 11.86
CA PRO A 134 23.45 23.05 11.46
C PRO A 134 23.82 21.70 12.07
N SER A 135 23.30 21.38 13.26
CA SER A 135 23.51 20.08 13.93
C SER A 135 23.01 18.90 13.09
N TYR A 136 22.00 19.09 12.25
CA TYR A 136 21.52 18.08 11.30
C TYR A 136 22.61 17.71 10.29
N LEU A 137 23.24 18.71 9.68
CA LEU A 137 24.34 18.49 8.73
C LEU A 137 25.56 17.86 9.41
N SER A 138 25.93 18.35 10.60
CA SER A 138 27.06 17.80 11.35
C SER A 138 26.84 16.33 11.73
N ALA A 139 25.66 15.99 12.23
CA ALA A 139 25.33 14.60 12.57
C ALA A 139 25.27 13.70 11.31
N ASN A 140 24.74 14.21 10.19
CA ASN A 140 24.72 13.49 8.93
C ASN A 140 26.15 13.20 8.42
N ASN A 141 27.01 14.22 8.43
CA ASN A 141 28.41 14.07 8.01
C ASN A 141 29.19 13.12 8.94
N ALA A 142 28.93 13.15 10.24
CA ALA A 142 29.54 12.20 11.19
C ALA A 142 29.09 10.76 10.93
N LEU A 143 27.81 10.54 10.63
CA LEU A 143 27.29 9.23 10.22
C LEU A 143 27.94 8.75 8.92
N ILE A 144 28.08 9.62 7.92
CA ILE A 144 28.76 9.31 6.65
C ILE A 144 30.21 8.90 6.89
N GLY A 145 30.93 9.67 7.73
CA GLY A 145 32.32 9.37 8.07
C GLY A 145 32.48 8.03 8.79
N ALA A 146 31.61 7.76 9.78
CA ALA A 146 31.63 6.50 10.52
C ALA A 146 31.28 5.30 9.64
N ALA A 147 30.31 5.45 8.73
CA ALA A 147 29.95 4.40 7.76
C ALA A 147 31.11 4.10 6.81
N SER A 148 31.76 5.14 6.27
CA SER A 148 32.91 4.99 5.37
C SER A 148 34.09 4.30 6.05
N ALA A 149 34.40 4.68 7.30
CA ALA A 149 35.48 4.06 8.07
C ALA A 149 35.20 2.58 8.40
N TYR A 150 33.95 2.27 8.78
CA TYR A 150 33.53 0.88 8.99
C TYR A 150 33.66 0.05 7.71
N ASP A 151 33.21 0.60 6.58
CA ASP A 151 33.27 -0.07 5.30
C ASP A 151 34.71 -0.35 4.83
N GLU A 152 35.62 0.62 4.95
CA GLU A 152 37.04 0.44 4.62
C GLU A 152 37.66 -0.73 5.40
N ILE A 153 37.39 -0.79 6.70
CA ILE A 153 37.87 -1.88 7.57
C ILE A 153 37.23 -3.22 7.16
N MET A 154 35.95 -3.23 6.81
CA MET A 154 35.25 -4.45 6.40
C MET A 154 35.71 -4.97 5.03
N ILE A 155 36.04 -4.10 4.07
CA ILE A 155 36.69 -4.48 2.81
C ILE A 155 38.05 -5.14 3.09
N GLN A 156 38.83 -4.59 4.03
CA GLN A 156 40.11 -5.19 4.41
C GLN A 156 39.95 -6.54 5.13
N ALA A 157 38.89 -6.71 5.93
CA ALA A 157 38.64 -7.91 6.72
C ALA A 157 38.05 -9.07 5.89
N TYR A 158 37.17 -8.78 4.93
CA TYR A 158 36.41 -9.78 4.17
C TYR A 158 36.72 -9.80 2.66
N GLY A 159 37.57 -8.87 2.19
CA GLY A 159 37.95 -8.77 0.79
C GLY A 159 36.83 -8.28 -0.13
N ALA A 160 36.99 -8.53 -1.44
CA ALA A 160 36.09 -8.02 -2.47
C ALA A 160 34.63 -8.50 -2.32
N GLY A 161 34.38 -9.62 -1.64
CA GLY A 161 33.03 -10.13 -1.38
C GLY A 161 32.16 -9.20 -0.53
N TYR A 162 32.76 -8.34 0.31
CA TYR A 162 32.04 -7.34 1.09
C TYR A 162 31.51 -6.18 0.24
N SER A 163 32.18 -5.88 -0.88
CA SER A 163 31.84 -4.72 -1.72
C SER A 163 30.41 -4.76 -2.28
N VAL A 164 29.84 -5.95 -2.51
CA VAL A 164 28.48 -6.09 -3.02
C VAL A 164 27.44 -5.73 -1.95
N VAL A 165 27.63 -6.21 -0.72
CA VAL A 165 26.77 -5.86 0.43
C VAL A 165 26.92 -4.38 0.77
N GLN A 166 28.14 -3.85 0.70
CA GLN A 166 28.42 -2.44 0.90
C GLN A 166 27.68 -1.56 -0.13
N GLN A 167 27.76 -1.91 -1.41
CA GLN A 167 27.04 -1.19 -2.46
C GLN A 167 25.54 -1.20 -2.21
N ALA A 168 24.97 -2.34 -1.81
CA ALA A 168 23.56 -2.42 -1.44
C ALA A 168 23.22 -1.53 -0.23
N ARG A 169 24.06 -1.50 0.81
CA ARG A 169 23.87 -0.58 1.95
C ARG A 169 23.90 0.88 1.54
N ALA A 170 24.84 1.27 0.67
CA ALA A 170 24.92 2.63 0.14
C ALA A 170 23.65 3.03 -0.63
N LYS A 171 23.06 2.09 -1.38
CA LYS A 171 21.81 2.30 -2.12
C LYS A 171 20.60 2.50 -1.22
N VAL A 172 20.50 1.78 -0.10
CA VAL A 172 19.34 1.87 0.82
C VAL A 172 19.50 2.91 1.90
N GLY A 173 20.74 3.34 2.19
CA GLY A 173 21.05 4.28 3.27
C GLY A 173 20.60 5.71 3.01
N ILE A 174 21.00 6.61 3.91
CA ILE A 174 20.53 8.01 3.98
C ILE A 174 20.89 8.87 2.76
N ASN A 175 21.97 8.53 2.06
CA ASN A 175 22.37 9.18 0.81
C ASN A 175 21.80 8.46 -0.43
N GLY A 176 21.22 7.28 -0.24
CA GLY A 176 20.53 6.50 -1.26
C GLY A 176 19.02 6.71 -1.19
N ALA A 177 18.25 5.62 -1.12
CA ALA A 177 16.79 5.64 -1.14
C ALA A 177 16.16 6.40 0.05
N GLN A 178 16.82 6.44 1.23
CA GLN A 178 16.33 7.19 2.40
C GLN A 178 16.63 8.70 2.32
N SER A 179 17.45 9.11 1.35
CA SER A 179 17.21 10.20 0.41
C SER A 179 16.07 11.20 0.58
N MET A 180 15.74 11.77 1.73
CA MET A 180 14.70 12.83 1.82
C MET A 180 15.23 14.22 1.38
N SER A 181 16.56 14.30 1.25
CA SER A 181 17.46 15.42 0.93
C SER A 181 17.58 15.92 -0.50
N LEU A 182 17.62 14.96 -1.40
CA LEU A 182 18.25 15.17 -2.69
C LEU A 182 17.74 14.07 -3.60
N GLN A 183 17.28 14.43 -4.79
CA GLN A 183 16.95 13.44 -5.78
C GLN A 183 18.20 12.68 -6.21
N ASN A 184 18.12 11.36 -6.26
CA ASN A 184 19.17 10.47 -6.73
C ASN A 184 18.54 9.29 -7.48
N PRO A 185 19.33 8.37 -8.07
CA PRO A 185 18.78 7.23 -8.81
C PRO A 185 17.98 6.22 -7.98
N TYR A 186 17.99 6.34 -6.65
CA TYR A 186 17.44 5.39 -5.70
C TYR A 186 16.13 5.88 -5.06
N ASN A 187 15.80 7.17 -5.20
CA ASN A 187 14.56 7.76 -4.71
C ASN A 187 13.73 8.37 -5.85
N MET A 188 12.52 8.80 -5.55
CA MET A 188 11.60 9.47 -6.47
C MET A 188 10.90 10.65 -5.79
N PRO A 189 10.56 11.71 -6.53
CA PRO A 189 9.80 12.82 -5.97
C PRO A 189 8.39 12.38 -5.59
N VAL A 190 7.94 12.79 -4.41
CA VAL A 190 6.60 12.54 -3.89
C VAL A 190 5.97 13.83 -3.38
N LYS A 191 4.63 13.88 -3.37
CA LYS A 191 3.86 14.92 -2.71
C LYS A 191 2.96 14.27 -1.67
N ILE A 192 3.19 14.63 -0.40
CA ILE A 192 2.52 14.04 0.76
C ILE A 192 1.66 15.10 1.42
N GLY A 193 0.42 14.76 1.77
CA GLY A 193 -0.56 15.66 2.37
C GLY A 193 -1.99 15.15 2.10
N SER A 194 -2.99 15.86 2.62
CA SER A 194 -4.41 15.49 2.49
C SER A 194 -5.13 16.32 1.42
N VAL A 195 -4.85 16.05 0.14
CA VAL A 195 -5.68 16.58 -0.95
C VAL A 195 -6.73 15.54 -1.32
N ALA A 196 -8.00 15.93 -1.33
CA ALA A 196 -9.04 15.10 -1.91
C ALA A 196 -8.69 14.88 -3.39
N PRO A 197 -8.57 13.64 -3.86
CA PRO A 197 -8.20 13.36 -5.24
C PRO A 197 -9.09 14.10 -6.26
N ALA A 198 -8.54 14.43 -7.43
CA ALA A 198 -9.31 15.12 -8.47
C ALA A 198 -10.50 14.26 -8.90
N GLY A 199 -11.73 14.79 -8.79
CA GLY A 199 -12.98 14.06 -9.05
C GLY A 199 -13.64 13.43 -7.82
N SER A 200 -13.02 13.52 -6.64
CA SER A 200 -13.74 13.38 -5.37
C SER A 200 -14.85 14.42 -5.31
N GLN A 201 -16.10 13.95 -5.25
CA GLN A 201 -17.25 14.83 -5.12
C GLN A 201 -17.43 15.21 -3.64
N PRO A 202 -17.72 16.48 -3.33
CA PRO A 202 -18.12 16.87 -1.99
C PRO A 202 -19.44 16.18 -1.62
N VAL A 203 -19.50 15.60 -0.43
CA VAL A 203 -20.74 15.06 0.11
C VAL A 203 -21.47 16.17 0.85
N VAL A 204 -22.59 16.66 0.31
CA VAL A 204 -23.99 16.63 0.83
C VAL A 204 -24.84 17.49 -0.14
N ILE A 205 -26.13 17.17 -0.36
CA ILE A 205 -27.11 18.18 -0.79
C ILE A 205 -27.16 19.28 0.29
N GLY A 206 -26.53 20.43 0.04
CA GLY A 206 -26.47 21.56 0.97
C GLY A 206 -25.24 21.60 1.91
N GLY A 207 -24.23 20.76 1.69
CA GLY A 207 -22.98 20.78 2.45
C GLY A 207 -21.92 21.68 1.82
N THR A 208 -21.08 22.31 2.65
CA THR A 208 -19.89 23.04 2.17
C THR A 208 -18.76 22.05 1.88
N ASN A 209 -18.10 22.19 0.72
CA ASN A 209 -16.92 21.40 0.37
C ASN A 209 -15.90 21.43 1.53
N PRO A 210 -15.32 20.30 1.95
CA PRO A 210 -14.17 20.34 2.84
C PRO A 210 -13.11 21.23 2.20
N VAL A 211 -12.61 22.20 2.96
CA VAL A 211 -11.52 23.09 2.51
C VAL A 211 -10.38 22.18 2.04
N PRO A 212 -9.92 22.28 0.77
CA PRO A 212 -8.77 21.51 0.31
C PRO A 212 -7.62 21.72 1.30
N ALA A 213 -6.93 20.68 1.74
CA ALA A 213 -5.76 20.91 2.58
C ALA A 213 -4.68 21.52 1.69
N ASN A 214 -4.46 22.83 1.83
CA ASN A 214 -3.64 23.64 0.93
C ASN A 214 -2.12 23.32 0.99
N ASN A 215 -1.70 22.23 1.64
CA ASN A 215 -0.29 22.00 1.96
C ASN A 215 0.18 20.61 1.52
N LEU A 216 0.21 20.34 0.20
CA LEU A 216 1.04 19.24 -0.31
C LEU A 216 2.51 19.59 -0.06
N ILE A 217 3.21 18.71 0.65
CA ILE A 217 4.64 18.85 0.91
C ILE A 217 5.37 18.03 -0.14
N SER A 218 6.22 18.69 -0.92
CA SER A 218 7.14 17.98 -1.81
C SER A 218 8.29 17.38 -0.99
N ALA A 219 8.55 16.10 -1.21
CA ALA A 219 9.62 15.35 -0.57
C ALA A 219 10.17 14.30 -1.56
N PHE A 220 11.07 13.47 -1.08
CA PHE A 220 11.57 12.30 -1.79
C PHE A 220 11.29 11.06 -0.95
N ALA A 221 10.92 9.97 -1.63
CA ALA A 221 10.74 8.64 -1.04
C ALA A 221 11.54 7.61 -1.85
N PRO A 222 11.86 6.43 -1.29
CA PRO A 222 12.42 5.32 -2.06
C PRO A 222 11.71 5.11 -3.39
N SER A 223 12.49 4.89 -4.46
CA SER A 223 11.92 4.74 -5.79
C SER A 223 11.14 3.43 -5.90
N TYR A 224 9.95 3.51 -6.48
CA TYR A 224 9.12 2.38 -6.87
C TYR A 224 8.55 2.65 -8.26
N ALA A 225 8.30 1.59 -9.01
CA ALA A 225 7.71 1.68 -10.34
C ALA A 225 6.38 0.94 -10.40
N LEU A 226 5.38 1.59 -10.99
CA LEU A 226 4.12 0.97 -11.42
C LEU A 226 4.11 0.92 -12.94
N GLN A 227 4.05 -0.29 -13.50
CA GLN A 227 4.19 -0.49 -14.94
C GLN A 227 2.84 -0.59 -15.63
N ALA A 228 2.74 -0.07 -16.85
CA ALA A 228 1.59 -0.16 -17.76
C ALA A 228 0.25 0.46 -17.28
N PHE A 229 0.15 0.89 -16.02
CA PHE A 229 -1.09 1.44 -15.46
C PHE A 229 -1.58 2.68 -16.22
N SER A 230 -0.71 3.67 -16.45
CA SER A 230 -1.11 4.95 -17.06
C SER A 230 -1.72 4.78 -18.46
N THR A 231 -1.12 3.90 -19.28
CA THR A 231 -1.64 3.57 -20.61
C THR A 231 -3.03 2.92 -20.52
N LYS A 232 -3.21 1.93 -19.64
CA LYS A 232 -4.51 1.27 -19.45
C LYS A 232 -5.56 2.18 -18.85
N TYR A 233 -5.18 3.03 -17.93
CA TYR A 233 -6.09 3.97 -17.30
C TYR A 233 -6.66 4.98 -18.31
N ALA A 234 -5.87 5.43 -19.29
CA ALA A 234 -6.37 6.26 -20.39
C ALA A 234 -7.43 5.53 -21.26
N GLU A 235 -7.24 4.24 -21.53
CA GLU A 235 -8.25 3.41 -22.21
C GLU A 235 -9.54 3.30 -21.37
N TRP A 236 -9.41 3.13 -20.06
CA TRP A 236 -10.55 3.05 -19.14
C TRP A 236 -11.33 4.36 -19.05
N GLN A 237 -10.65 5.50 -19.06
CA GLN A 237 -11.28 6.81 -19.12
C GLN A 237 -12.10 6.99 -20.42
N GLN A 238 -11.57 6.53 -21.57
CA GLN A 238 -12.32 6.56 -22.84
C GLN A 238 -13.55 5.64 -22.81
N ALA A 239 -13.41 4.44 -22.24
CA ALA A 239 -14.53 3.50 -22.08
C ALA A 239 -15.63 4.08 -21.17
N SER A 240 -15.24 4.77 -20.09
CA SER A 240 -16.16 5.47 -19.19
C SER A 240 -16.98 6.54 -19.92
N VAL A 241 -16.32 7.43 -20.67
CA VAL A 241 -16.99 8.49 -21.46
C VAL A 241 -17.94 7.88 -22.50
N ALA A 242 -17.60 6.71 -23.05
CA ALA A 242 -18.45 5.97 -23.98
C ALA A 242 -19.58 5.16 -23.31
N GLY A 243 -19.72 5.20 -21.98
CA GLY A 243 -20.74 4.48 -21.23
C GLY A 243 -20.55 2.95 -21.18
N LYS A 244 -19.34 2.46 -21.47
CA LYS A 244 -19.02 1.02 -21.50
C LYS A 244 -18.66 0.50 -20.10
N ASN A 245 -19.66 0.37 -19.24
CA ASN A 245 -19.46 0.12 -17.80
C ASN A 245 -19.10 -1.33 -17.42
N ASN A 246 -18.86 -2.19 -18.40
CA ASN A 246 -18.47 -3.59 -18.25
C ASN A 246 -17.32 -3.98 -19.20
N ALA A 247 -16.56 -3.00 -19.69
CA ALA A 247 -15.49 -3.23 -20.66
C ALA A 247 -14.24 -3.91 -20.07
N GLY A 248 -14.05 -3.86 -18.76
CA GLY A 248 -12.88 -4.41 -18.08
C GLY A 248 -13.05 -5.87 -17.71
N ALA A 249 -13.74 -6.12 -16.58
CA ALA A 249 -14.02 -7.47 -16.09
C ALA A 249 -15.32 -7.49 -15.28
N SER A 250 -15.91 -8.68 -15.19
CA SER A 250 -17.04 -8.97 -14.32
C SER A 250 -16.61 -9.98 -13.26
N ILE A 251 -16.94 -9.71 -12.00
CA ILE A 251 -16.67 -10.61 -10.88
C ILE A 251 -18.01 -11.07 -10.33
N SER A 252 -18.32 -12.35 -10.49
CA SER A 252 -19.56 -12.94 -9.98
C SER A 252 -19.31 -13.86 -8.79
N VAL A 253 -20.15 -13.73 -7.77
CA VAL A 253 -20.19 -14.57 -6.57
C VAL A 253 -21.61 -15.07 -6.40
N THR A 254 -21.75 -16.38 -6.23
CA THR A 254 -23.03 -17.08 -5.98
C THR A 254 -22.86 -18.01 -4.79
N SER A 255 -23.94 -18.58 -4.27
CA SER A 255 -23.87 -19.61 -3.22
C SER A 255 -23.14 -20.89 -3.64
N ALA A 256 -23.01 -21.15 -4.95
CA ALA A 256 -22.23 -22.26 -5.50
C ALA A 256 -20.74 -21.90 -5.75
N SER A 257 -20.37 -20.62 -5.60
CA SER A 257 -18.97 -20.23 -5.67
C SER A 257 -18.23 -20.87 -4.50
N LYS A 258 -17.14 -21.60 -4.78
CA LYS A 258 -16.34 -22.25 -3.73
C LYS A 258 -16.05 -21.25 -2.61
N THR A 259 -16.34 -21.62 -1.37
CA THR A 259 -15.85 -20.94 -0.18
C THR A 259 -14.34 -20.75 -0.33
N TYR A 260 -13.84 -19.60 0.10
CA TYR A 260 -12.41 -19.29 0.03
C TYR A 260 -11.65 -20.34 0.84
N ASP A 261 -10.93 -21.23 0.18
CA ASP A 261 -10.09 -22.23 0.83
C ASP A 261 -8.76 -21.57 1.19
N PHE A 262 -8.65 -21.08 2.42
CA PHE A 262 -7.46 -20.40 2.93
C PHE A 262 -6.20 -21.28 2.76
N ASP A 263 -6.32 -22.60 2.95
CA ASP A 263 -5.19 -23.53 2.93
C ASP A 263 -4.60 -23.71 1.51
N GLU A 264 -5.44 -23.71 0.46
CA GLU A 264 -5.01 -23.82 -0.94
C GLU A 264 -4.23 -22.58 -1.42
N PHE A 265 -4.33 -21.46 -0.69
CA PHE A 265 -3.73 -20.17 -1.07
C PHE A 265 -2.67 -19.67 -0.07
N GLY A 266 -2.08 -20.58 0.72
CA GLY A 266 -0.93 -20.32 1.57
C GLY A 266 -1.24 -19.75 2.95
N TRP A 267 -2.50 -19.82 3.39
CA TRP A 267 -2.98 -19.41 4.70
C TRP A 267 -3.18 -20.65 5.58
N SER A 268 -2.45 -20.83 6.67
CA SER A 268 -2.58 -22.03 7.53
C SER A 268 -3.63 -21.91 8.64
N THR A 269 -4.59 -20.98 8.53
CA THR A 269 -5.57 -20.71 9.59
C THR A 269 -6.97 -20.51 9.03
N SER A 270 -7.93 -21.20 9.66
CA SER A 270 -9.36 -21.08 9.42
C SER A 270 -9.87 -19.71 9.91
N VAL A 271 -9.77 -18.68 9.06
CA VAL A 271 -10.36 -17.37 9.32
C VAL A 271 -11.68 -17.29 8.56
N ASP A 272 -12.80 -17.15 9.29
CA ASP A 272 -14.13 -17.05 8.71
C ASP A 272 -14.21 -15.94 7.64
N ALA A 273 -15.01 -16.22 6.59
CA ALA A 273 -15.23 -15.48 5.34
C ALA A 273 -15.76 -14.03 5.47
N SER A 274 -15.23 -13.25 6.42
CA SER A 274 -15.65 -11.91 6.84
C SER A 274 -15.17 -10.78 5.93
N LEU A 275 -14.12 -10.98 5.14
CA LEU A 275 -13.50 -9.93 4.31
C LEU A 275 -14.40 -9.45 3.17
N PHE A 276 -15.27 -10.32 2.65
CA PHE A 276 -16.23 -9.91 1.61
C PHE A 276 -17.47 -9.23 2.20
N GLY A 277 -17.85 -9.57 3.44
CA GLY A 277 -18.85 -8.81 4.22
C GLY A 277 -18.34 -7.45 4.69
N ASP A 278 -17.03 -7.19 4.59
CA ASP A 278 -16.42 -5.85 4.69
C ASP A 278 -16.38 -5.14 3.34
N PHE A 279 -16.14 -5.87 2.23
CA PHE A 279 -16.24 -5.32 0.87
C PHE A 279 -17.68 -5.00 0.48
N PHE A 280 -18.72 -5.65 0.99
CA PHE A 280 -20.10 -5.23 0.80
C PHE A 280 -20.81 -5.14 2.16
N SER A 281 -21.37 -3.97 2.47
CA SER A 281 -22.02 -3.72 3.76
C SER A 281 -23.25 -2.85 3.61
N PHE A 282 -24.30 -3.11 4.40
CA PHE A 282 -25.47 -2.23 4.50
C PHE A 282 -25.56 -1.67 5.92
N PHE A 283 -25.75 -0.36 6.05
CA PHE A 283 -25.86 0.34 7.32
C PHE A 283 -27.20 1.08 7.44
N GLY A 284 -27.98 0.76 8.47
CA GLY A 284 -29.16 1.54 8.88
C GLY A 284 -28.85 2.70 9.84
N SER A 285 -29.76 3.66 9.96
CA SER A 285 -29.65 4.86 10.80
C SER A 285 -29.67 4.55 12.30
N GLY A 286 -28.87 5.27 13.08
CA GLY A 286 -28.99 5.34 14.55
C GLY A 286 -28.00 4.48 15.33
N SER A 287 -27.21 3.65 14.67
CA SER A 287 -26.22 2.82 15.35
C SER A 287 -24.84 3.49 15.30
N ALA A 288 -24.39 4.00 16.45
CA ALA A 288 -23.01 4.44 16.66
C ALA A 288 -21.99 3.29 16.51
N SER A 289 -22.47 2.06 16.36
CA SER A 289 -21.71 0.86 15.99
C SER A 289 -22.37 0.21 14.77
N GLY A 290 -21.60 -0.06 13.71
CA GLY A 290 -22.10 -0.53 12.41
C GLY A 290 -22.82 -1.88 12.44
N GLN A 291 -24.09 -1.92 12.84
CA GLN A 291 -24.95 -3.08 12.65
C GLN A 291 -25.14 -3.31 11.16
N LYS A 292 -24.38 -4.25 10.62
CA LYS A 292 -24.55 -4.78 9.27
C LYS A 292 -25.87 -5.54 9.21
N THR A 293 -26.75 -5.18 8.28
CA THR A 293 -27.87 -6.06 7.95
C THR A 293 -27.30 -7.33 7.31
N SER A 294 -27.46 -8.47 7.99
CA SER A 294 -27.04 -9.78 7.50
C SER A 294 -27.87 -10.15 6.27
N VAL A 295 -27.25 -10.25 5.11
CA VAL A 295 -27.83 -10.85 3.89
C VAL A 295 -27.48 -12.34 3.90
N ASN A 296 -28.44 -13.22 3.63
CA ASN A 296 -28.19 -14.66 3.55
C ASN A 296 -27.43 -15.01 2.25
N THR A 297 -26.11 -15.00 2.32
CA THR A 297 -25.21 -15.34 1.19
C THR A 297 -25.18 -16.82 0.84
N ALA A 298 -25.72 -17.70 1.69
CA ALA A 298 -25.83 -19.14 1.44
C ALA A 298 -27.09 -19.52 0.64
N SER A 299 -28.00 -18.59 0.39
CA SER A 299 -29.20 -18.82 -0.41
C SER A 299 -28.85 -19.12 -1.88
N THR A 300 -29.59 -20.03 -2.53
CA THR A 300 -29.51 -20.22 -3.99
C THR A 300 -29.98 -19.00 -4.77
N ASP A 301 -30.78 -18.13 -4.14
CA ASP A 301 -31.23 -16.86 -4.73
C ASP A 301 -30.18 -15.75 -4.62
N PHE A 302 -29.12 -15.97 -3.85
CA PHE A 302 -28.04 -15.01 -3.73
C PHE A 302 -27.13 -15.04 -4.96
N SER A 303 -26.98 -13.89 -5.59
CA SER A 303 -25.91 -13.66 -6.55
C SER A 303 -25.45 -12.21 -6.48
N LEU A 304 -24.15 -12.00 -6.50
CA LEU A 304 -23.54 -10.69 -6.58
C LEU A 304 -22.64 -10.65 -7.81
N THR A 305 -22.80 -9.61 -8.61
CA THR A 305 -21.92 -9.31 -9.74
C THR A 305 -21.34 -7.92 -9.57
N VAL A 306 -20.05 -7.78 -9.80
CA VAL A 306 -19.35 -6.49 -9.85
C VAL A 306 -18.71 -6.36 -11.22
N ASP A 307 -19.28 -5.51 -12.05
CA ASP A 307 -18.74 -5.15 -13.35
C ASP A 307 -17.83 -3.93 -13.20
N PHE A 308 -16.71 -3.91 -13.90
CA PHE A 308 -15.81 -2.77 -13.92
C PHE A 308 -15.69 -2.24 -15.35
N THR A 309 -15.77 -0.91 -15.50
CA THR A 309 -15.35 -0.22 -16.73
C THR A 309 -13.89 -0.51 -17.05
N GLY A 310 -13.04 -0.51 -16.02
CA GLY A 310 -11.63 -0.86 -16.14
C GLY A 310 -11.22 -1.87 -15.08
N PHE A 311 -10.48 -2.89 -15.48
CA PHE A 311 -9.93 -3.89 -14.56
C PHE A 311 -8.56 -4.31 -15.08
N GLY A 312 -7.59 -4.43 -14.19
CA GLY A 312 -6.26 -4.86 -14.59
C GLY A 312 -5.36 -5.19 -13.42
N THR A 313 -4.33 -5.96 -13.75
CA THR A 313 -3.23 -6.31 -12.86
C THR A 313 -1.97 -5.63 -13.38
N PHE A 314 -1.25 -4.92 -12.51
CA PHE A 314 -0.12 -4.09 -12.88
C PHE A 314 1.11 -4.41 -12.04
N PRO A 315 2.28 -4.66 -12.65
CA PRO A 315 3.51 -4.86 -11.90
C PRO A 315 3.86 -3.64 -11.05
N VAL A 316 4.15 -3.87 -9.78
CA VAL A 316 4.70 -2.89 -8.85
C VAL A 316 5.99 -3.44 -8.27
N GLY A 317 7.02 -2.62 -8.12
CA GLY A 317 8.26 -3.08 -7.53
C GLY A 317 9.22 -1.95 -7.18
N PRO A 318 10.20 -2.25 -6.32
CA PRO A 318 11.23 -1.29 -5.94
C PRO A 318 12.11 -0.91 -7.14
N GLY A 319 12.65 0.32 -7.10
CA GLY A 319 13.58 0.83 -8.08
C GLY A 319 15.02 0.35 -7.85
N LEU A 320 15.99 1.13 -8.31
CA LEU A 320 17.40 0.73 -8.40
C LEU A 320 18.10 0.47 -7.06
N TRP A 321 17.45 0.80 -5.94
CA TRP A 321 17.98 0.52 -4.61
C TRP A 321 17.84 -0.94 -4.20
N TRP A 322 16.88 -1.65 -4.81
CA TRP A 322 16.71 -3.08 -4.67
C TRP A 322 17.55 -3.80 -5.72
N ASP A 323 18.23 -4.86 -5.31
CA ASP A 323 19.12 -5.66 -6.14
C ASP A 323 18.37 -6.81 -6.84
N ASN A 324 17.08 -6.65 -7.08
CA ASN A 324 16.17 -7.69 -7.57
C ASN A 324 16.17 -8.96 -6.69
N GLY A 325 16.51 -8.83 -5.40
CA GLY A 325 16.50 -9.93 -4.44
C GLY A 325 17.71 -10.85 -4.54
N ALA A 326 18.75 -10.48 -5.31
CA ALA A 326 19.94 -11.29 -5.49
C ALA A 326 20.66 -11.59 -4.16
N LEU A 327 20.84 -10.58 -3.30
CA LEU A 327 21.45 -10.73 -1.98
C LEU A 327 20.55 -11.50 -1.03
N VAL A 328 19.23 -11.32 -1.10
CA VAL A 328 18.29 -12.14 -0.32
C VAL A 328 18.42 -13.60 -0.73
N SER A 329 18.35 -13.92 -2.01
CA SER A 329 18.52 -15.28 -2.52
C SER A 329 19.87 -15.88 -2.11
N THR A 330 20.95 -15.09 -2.18
CA THR A 330 22.32 -15.54 -1.85
C THR A 330 22.54 -15.76 -0.35
N TYR A 331 21.98 -14.89 0.51
CA TYR A 331 22.35 -14.83 1.93
C TYR A 331 21.21 -15.15 2.90
N HIS A 332 20.01 -15.54 2.45
CA HIS A 332 18.90 -15.82 3.35
C HIS A 332 19.20 -16.90 4.41
N GLN A 333 20.08 -17.85 4.11
CA GLN A 333 20.54 -18.90 5.05
C GLN A 333 21.88 -18.60 5.72
N ARG A 334 22.49 -17.45 5.41
CA ARG A 334 23.83 -17.05 5.86
C ARG A 334 23.74 -15.76 6.64
N LEU A 335 23.21 -15.86 7.84
CA LEU A 335 23.05 -14.74 8.76
C LEU A 335 23.93 -14.92 9.99
N LYS A 336 24.40 -13.80 10.54
CA LYS A 336 25.19 -13.78 11.77
C LYS A 336 24.37 -14.34 12.94
N PRO A 337 25.02 -14.98 13.93
CA PRO A 337 24.33 -15.42 15.14
C PRO A 337 23.54 -14.30 15.82
N GLY A 338 22.30 -14.58 16.21
CA GLY A 338 21.40 -13.60 16.84
C GLY A 338 20.57 -12.76 15.87
N ALA A 339 20.66 -13.01 14.56
CA ALA A 339 19.81 -12.34 13.59
C ALA A 339 18.31 -12.55 13.88
N PRO A 340 17.47 -11.52 13.70
CA PRO A 340 16.02 -11.68 13.81
C PRO A 340 15.50 -12.59 12.69
N ALA A 341 14.28 -13.10 12.86
CA ALA A 341 13.61 -13.85 11.82
C ALA A 341 13.24 -12.92 10.64
N PHE A 342 14.03 -12.95 9.57
CA PHE A 342 13.74 -12.20 8.35
C PHE A 342 12.74 -12.92 7.45
N PHE A 343 12.79 -14.25 7.39
CA PHE A 343 12.02 -15.06 6.45
C PHE A 343 11.01 -15.97 7.16
N GLY A 344 10.21 -16.69 6.38
CA GLY A 344 9.04 -17.43 6.86
C GLY A 344 7.80 -16.54 6.98
N ASP A 345 6.66 -17.12 7.36
CA ASP A 345 5.37 -16.43 7.23
C ASP A 345 5.24 -15.15 8.09
N SER A 346 5.93 -15.10 9.22
CA SER A 346 5.97 -13.92 10.11
C SER A 346 7.30 -13.16 10.06
N GLY A 347 8.14 -13.46 9.06
CA GLY A 347 9.46 -12.85 8.92
C GLY A 347 9.39 -11.36 8.60
N ALA A 348 10.34 -10.59 9.12
CA ALA A 348 10.36 -9.13 8.95
C ALA A 348 10.61 -8.69 7.49
N LEU A 349 11.16 -9.58 6.66
CA LEU A 349 11.39 -9.47 5.21
C LEU A 349 10.75 -10.67 4.48
N ALA A 350 9.60 -11.14 4.96
CA ALA A 350 8.99 -12.37 4.47
C ALA A 350 8.56 -12.27 2.99
N ARG A 351 8.06 -11.11 2.59
CA ARG A 351 7.29 -10.94 1.35
C ARG A 351 7.49 -9.54 0.76
N MET A 352 7.33 -9.45 -0.56
CA MET A 352 7.42 -8.19 -1.31
C MET A 352 6.24 -8.05 -2.28
N PRO A 353 5.55 -6.89 -2.35
CA PRO A 353 4.57 -6.60 -3.37
C PRO A 353 5.18 -6.69 -4.77
N THR A 354 4.52 -7.38 -5.68
CA THR A 354 4.97 -7.56 -7.07
C THR A 354 3.94 -7.12 -8.09
N GLN A 355 2.65 -7.14 -7.75
CA GLN A 355 1.58 -6.67 -8.61
C GLN A 355 0.44 -6.06 -7.79
N ILE A 356 -0.25 -5.08 -8.35
CA ILE A 356 -1.51 -4.57 -7.82
C ILE A 356 -2.66 -4.96 -8.74
N VAL A 357 -3.82 -5.27 -8.15
CA VAL A 357 -5.07 -5.50 -8.88
C VAL A 357 -5.95 -4.29 -8.67
N VAL A 358 -6.37 -3.66 -9.77
CA VAL A 358 -7.05 -2.37 -9.75
C VAL A 358 -8.34 -2.45 -10.56
N GLY A 359 -9.41 -1.88 -9.99
CA GLY A 359 -10.70 -1.70 -10.65
C GLY A 359 -11.02 -0.23 -10.89
N PHE A 360 -11.89 0.06 -11.85
CA PHE A 360 -12.33 1.41 -12.19
C PHE A 360 -13.83 1.42 -12.51
N GLN A 361 -14.55 2.37 -11.90
CA GLN A 361 -16.01 2.56 -12.01
C GLN A 361 -16.82 1.26 -11.89
N PRO A 362 -16.88 0.68 -10.67
CA PRO A 362 -17.65 -0.53 -10.45
C PRO A 362 -19.15 -0.26 -10.63
N THR A 363 -19.84 -1.24 -11.19
CA THR A 363 -21.29 -1.42 -11.15
C THR A 363 -21.57 -2.68 -10.37
N VAL A 364 -22.34 -2.59 -9.29
CA VAL A 364 -22.66 -3.73 -8.43
C VAL A 364 -24.11 -4.12 -8.62
N THR A 365 -24.34 -5.38 -8.94
CA THR A 365 -25.68 -5.98 -9.04
C THR A 365 -25.79 -7.09 -8.01
N LEU A 366 -26.66 -6.90 -7.02
CA LEU A 366 -26.91 -7.83 -5.94
C LEU A 366 -28.34 -8.36 -6.02
N LYS A 367 -28.48 -9.66 -6.20
CA LYS A 367 -29.71 -10.42 -6.06
C LYS A 367 -29.74 -11.09 -4.69
N MET A 368 -30.87 -11.01 -4.01
CA MET A 368 -31.07 -11.55 -2.66
C MET A 368 -32.34 -12.38 -2.60
N ALA A 369 -32.51 -13.14 -1.52
CA ALA A 369 -33.81 -13.68 -1.16
C ALA A 369 -34.83 -12.53 -0.99
N ALA A 370 -36.09 -12.76 -1.36
CA ALA A 370 -37.14 -11.73 -1.36
C ALA A 370 -37.34 -11.06 0.02
N SER A 371 -37.15 -11.81 1.11
CA SER A 371 -37.20 -11.29 2.48
C SER A 371 -36.07 -10.29 2.76
N ASP A 372 -34.84 -10.64 2.38
CA ASP A 372 -33.65 -9.80 2.60
C ASP A 372 -33.71 -8.55 1.73
N TYR A 373 -34.13 -8.70 0.47
CA TYR A 373 -34.38 -7.61 -0.45
C TYR A 373 -35.39 -6.60 0.12
N SER A 374 -36.54 -7.10 0.60
CA SER A 374 -37.58 -6.25 1.18
C SER A 374 -37.08 -5.51 2.42
N ASN A 375 -36.33 -6.19 3.30
CA ASN A 375 -35.75 -5.58 4.50
C ASN A 375 -34.74 -4.47 4.17
N VAL A 376 -33.87 -4.73 3.19
CA VAL A 376 -32.83 -3.78 2.74
C VAL A 376 -33.47 -2.58 2.03
N LYS A 377 -34.45 -2.80 1.14
CA LYS A 377 -35.20 -1.73 0.46
C LYS A 377 -35.99 -0.85 1.42
N ASN A 378 -36.73 -1.47 2.35
CA ASN A 378 -37.53 -0.73 3.34
C ASN A 378 -36.63 0.12 4.25
N SER A 379 -35.50 -0.43 4.69
CA SER A 379 -34.52 0.31 5.49
C SER A 379 -33.90 1.48 4.72
N TRP A 380 -33.58 1.27 3.44
CA TRP A 380 -33.04 2.32 2.56
C TRP A 380 -34.00 3.49 2.33
N GLN A 381 -35.28 3.18 2.12
CA GLN A 381 -36.34 4.16 1.87
C GLN A 381 -36.75 4.91 3.14
N ALA A 382 -36.82 4.22 4.28
CA ALA A 382 -37.27 4.79 5.54
C ALA A 382 -36.23 5.74 6.18
N GLN A 383 -34.95 5.62 5.85
CA GLN A 383 -33.87 6.27 6.59
C GLN A 383 -33.02 7.17 5.71
N ALA A 384 -33.05 8.48 5.96
CA ALA A 384 -32.26 9.47 5.21
C ALA A 384 -30.74 9.22 5.25
N THR A 385 -30.24 8.50 6.27
CA THR A 385 -28.81 8.23 6.49
C THR A 385 -28.39 6.78 6.19
N ALA A 386 -29.30 5.94 5.69
CA ALA A 386 -28.95 4.58 5.27
C ALA A 386 -27.84 4.60 4.21
N SER A 387 -26.94 3.62 4.24
CA SER A 387 -25.86 3.56 3.26
C SER A 387 -25.46 2.14 2.90
N ILE A 388 -24.95 1.98 1.68
CA ILE A 388 -24.35 0.76 1.17
C ILE A 388 -22.86 1.00 0.98
N GLY A 389 -22.04 0.18 1.63
CA GLY A 389 -20.59 0.13 1.44
C GLY A 389 -20.22 -0.88 0.36
N ILE A 390 -19.34 -0.50 -0.56
CA ILE A 390 -18.68 -1.37 -1.55
C ILE A 390 -17.16 -1.10 -1.46
N GLY A 391 -16.41 -1.91 -0.72
CA GLY A 391 -15.00 -1.66 -0.42
C GLY A 391 -14.83 -0.28 0.24
N PRO A 392 -14.05 0.64 -0.33
CA PRO A 392 -13.94 2.03 0.15
C PRO A 392 -15.08 2.96 -0.26
N PHE A 393 -16.03 2.50 -1.08
CA PHE A 393 -17.19 3.30 -1.44
C PHE A 393 -18.25 3.21 -0.36
N ARG A 394 -18.87 4.36 -0.06
CA ARG A 394 -20.10 4.41 0.72
C ARG A 394 -21.11 5.26 -0.04
N LEU A 395 -22.31 4.73 -0.24
CA LEU A 395 -23.37 5.35 -1.02
C LEU A 395 -24.63 5.49 -0.16
N GLY A 396 -25.23 6.69 -0.13
CA GLY A 396 -26.58 6.90 0.39
C GLY A 396 -26.73 7.65 1.71
N SER A 397 -25.65 7.87 2.47
CA SER A 397 -25.74 8.62 3.73
C SER A 397 -25.69 10.13 3.50
N ALA A 398 -26.59 10.88 4.16
CA ALA A 398 -26.59 12.34 4.17
C ALA A 398 -25.31 12.97 4.78
N THR A 399 -24.49 12.22 5.51
CA THR A 399 -23.29 12.76 6.17
C THR A 399 -21.96 12.31 5.56
N VAL A 400 -21.91 11.20 4.80
CA VAL A 400 -20.62 10.60 4.38
C VAL A 400 -20.65 9.80 3.05
N SER A 401 -21.57 10.08 2.12
CA SER A 401 -21.60 9.41 0.81
C SER A 401 -20.43 9.79 -0.10
N THR A 402 -19.33 9.04 -0.08
CA THR A 402 -18.04 9.46 -0.66
C THR A 402 -18.04 9.58 -2.19
N TYR A 403 -18.90 8.85 -2.92
CA TYR A 403 -18.83 8.78 -4.40
C TYR A 403 -20.18 8.57 -5.12
N GLY A 404 -21.29 9.02 -4.55
CA GLY A 404 -22.58 8.95 -5.24
C GLY A 404 -23.76 9.40 -4.39
N THR A 405 -24.93 9.35 -4.98
CA THR A 405 -26.20 9.83 -4.43
C THR A 405 -27.17 8.66 -4.26
N LYS A 406 -28.27 8.86 -3.52
CA LYS A 406 -29.29 7.81 -3.38
C LYS A 406 -29.92 7.42 -4.72
N GLN A 407 -29.85 8.30 -5.72
CA GLN A 407 -30.37 8.13 -7.07
C GLN A 407 -29.56 7.13 -7.91
N ASP A 408 -28.32 6.84 -7.52
CA ASP A 408 -27.45 5.87 -8.20
C ASP A 408 -27.77 4.41 -7.86
N ILE A 409 -28.83 4.19 -7.05
CA ILE A 409 -29.32 2.87 -6.68
C ILE A 409 -30.67 2.60 -7.34
N LYS A 410 -30.73 1.50 -8.10
CA LYS A 410 -31.93 1.01 -8.77
C LYS A 410 -32.43 -0.26 -8.10
N TRP A 411 -33.72 -0.29 -7.82
CA TRP A 411 -34.41 -1.40 -7.17
C TRP A 411 -35.31 -2.09 -8.21
N ASP A 412 -35.16 -3.41 -8.35
CA ASP A 412 -36.01 -4.24 -9.20
C ASP A 412 -36.76 -5.25 -8.34
N ASP A 413 -38.05 -4.95 -8.10
CA ASP A 413 -38.94 -5.75 -7.28
C ASP A 413 -39.29 -7.10 -7.93
N ALA A 414 -39.27 -7.18 -9.27
CA ALA A 414 -39.63 -8.40 -9.97
C ALA A 414 -38.55 -9.48 -9.81
N SER A 415 -37.29 -9.08 -9.73
CA SER A 415 -36.14 -9.99 -9.62
C SER A 415 -35.49 -10.02 -8.24
N ALA A 416 -35.98 -9.23 -7.27
CA ALA A 416 -35.37 -9.00 -5.96
C ALA A 416 -33.89 -8.57 -6.06
N THR A 417 -33.62 -7.65 -7.01
CA THR A 417 -32.27 -7.21 -7.35
C THR A 417 -32.08 -5.73 -7.03
N VAL A 418 -30.93 -5.38 -6.45
CA VAL A 418 -30.46 -4.00 -6.31
C VAL A 418 -29.24 -3.79 -7.20
N THR A 419 -29.25 -2.73 -8.00
CA THR A 419 -28.11 -2.31 -8.82
C THR A 419 -27.59 -0.96 -8.35
N ILE A 420 -26.28 -0.86 -8.22
CA ILE A 420 -25.56 0.28 -7.68
C ILE A 420 -24.50 0.71 -8.69
N GLY A 421 -24.56 1.95 -9.15
CA GLY A 421 -23.62 2.48 -10.13
C GLY A 421 -24.12 2.45 -11.58
N PRO A 422 -23.23 2.71 -12.56
CA PRO A 422 -21.77 2.85 -12.43
C PRO A 422 -21.37 3.99 -11.49
N VAL A 423 -20.46 3.70 -10.56
CA VAL A 423 -19.94 4.74 -9.66
C VAL A 423 -19.06 5.68 -10.48
N SER A 424 -19.56 6.89 -10.73
CA SER A 424 -18.84 7.92 -11.49
C SER A 424 -17.70 8.50 -10.65
N SER A 425 -16.55 7.83 -10.71
CA SER A 425 -15.30 8.26 -10.10
C SER A 425 -14.22 8.35 -11.18
N THR A 426 -13.33 9.32 -11.05
CA THR A 426 -12.04 9.35 -11.73
C THR A 426 -11.03 8.46 -11.02
N LEU A 427 -11.27 8.03 -9.79
CA LEU A 427 -10.28 7.28 -9.02
C LEU A 427 -10.40 5.78 -9.25
N PRO A 428 -9.29 5.11 -9.58
CA PRO A 428 -9.22 3.66 -9.51
C PRO A 428 -9.22 3.17 -8.05
N ILE A 429 -9.55 1.90 -7.88
CA ILE A 429 -9.67 1.22 -6.57
C ILE A 429 -8.64 0.12 -6.49
N LEU A 430 -7.89 0.06 -5.41
CA LEU A 430 -7.05 -1.08 -5.11
C LEU A 430 -7.93 -2.25 -4.65
N LEU A 431 -8.07 -3.27 -5.50
CA LEU A 431 -8.82 -4.49 -5.19
C LEU A 431 -7.97 -5.51 -4.45
N GLY A 432 -6.65 -5.48 -4.66
CA GLY A 432 -5.71 -6.32 -3.94
C GLY A 432 -4.27 -6.17 -4.41
N VAL A 433 -3.39 -6.89 -3.73
CA VAL A 433 -1.94 -6.90 -3.99
C VAL A 433 -1.48 -8.34 -4.06
N VAL A 434 -0.70 -8.67 -5.08
CA VAL A 434 0.06 -9.93 -5.14
C VAL A 434 1.46 -9.70 -4.62
N SER A 435 1.85 -10.55 -3.69
CA SER A 435 3.14 -10.50 -3.02
C SER A 435 3.90 -11.79 -3.26
N GLN A 436 5.22 -11.69 -3.41
CA GLN A 436 6.14 -12.81 -3.58
C GLN A 436 6.81 -13.13 -2.24
N LYS A 437 6.84 -14.40 -1.84
CA LYS A 437 7.63 -14.90 -0.71
C LYS A 437 9.13 -14.75 -1.02
N LEU A 438 9.88 -14.30 -0.02
CA LEU A 438 11.32 -14.09 -0.06
C LEU A 438 12.03 -15.12 0.83
N GLY A 439 13.26 -15.47 0.46
CA GLY A 439 14.14 -16.35 1.26
C GLY A 439 13.61 -17.76 1.45
N THR A 440 12.97 -18.31 0.42
CA THR A 440 12.44 -19.69 0.38
C THR A 440 13.38 -20.66 -0.30
#